data_AF-A0AA91T448-F1
#
_entry.id   AF-A0AA91T448-F1
#
_cell.length_a   1.000
_cell.length_b   1.000
_cell.length_c   1.000
_cell.angle_alpha   90.00
_cell.angle_beta   90.00
_cell.angle_gamma   90.00
#
_symmetry.space_group_name_H-M   'P 1'
#
loop_
_entity.id
_entity.type
_entity.pdbx_description
1 polymer ?
#
loop_
_entity_poly.entity_id
_entity_poly.type
_entity_poly.pdbx_seq_one_letter_code
_entity_poly.pdbx_strand_id
1 'polypeptide(L)'
;MSANNGTSSGQASNGSESAVVPRDVRLLHLMFATQGIQNYQDHVPLQLMDFAHRYTTSILKDALAYNDHSRNVVGGTNNNNTVNTDDIRLAIASKTNYQFKPTPPKELMLELAHERNSKSLPPVIPKWGLNLPPEKYCLTARDWDTLEEEIEDMEGTKKQRR
;
A
#
# COMPACT_ATOMS: atom_id res chain seq x y z
N MET A 1 -11.89 72.34 -35.91
CA MET A 1 -12.27 71.51 -34.75
C MET A 1 -13.33 70.53 -35.22
N SER A 2 -12.93 69.33 -35.64
CA SER A 2 -13.84 68.25 -36.02
C SER A 2 -13.53 67.07 -35.11
N ALA A 3 -14.49 66.71 -34.26
CA ALA A 3 -14.40 65.57 -33.36
C ALA A 3 -14.83 64.30 -34.11
N ASN A 4 -13.96 63.29 -34.16
CA ASN A 4 -14.28 61.97 -34.69
C ASN A 4 -14.47 61.01 -33.51
N ASN A 5 -15.69 60.48 -33.37
CA ASN A 5 -16.11 59.61 -32.28
C ASN A 5 -15.77 58.16 -32.64
N GLY A 6 -14.69 57.63 -32.03
CA GLY A 6 -14.28 56.25 -32.19
C GLY A 6 -15.02 55.35 -31.20
N THR A 7 -16.15 54.79 -31.61
CA THR A 7 -16.87 53.75 -30.86
C THR A 7 -16.17 52.40 -31.10
N SER A 8 -15.28 52.00 -30.19
CA SER A 8 -14.74 50.63 -30.16
C SER A 8 -15.64 49.75 -29.30
N SER A 9 -16.48 48.96 -29.97
CA SER A 9 -17.20 47.84 -29.39
C SER A 9 -16.22 46.78 -28.85
N GLY A 10 -15.95 46.83 -27.55
CA GLY A 10 -15.25 45.78 -26.82
C GLY A 10 -16.18 44.58 -26.63
N GLN A 11 -16.08 43.62 -27.54
CA GLN A 11 -16.70 42.32 -27.44
C GLN A 11 -16.02 41.55 -26.30
N ALA A 12 -16.72 41.36 -25.18
CA ALA A 12 -16.25 40.59 -24.04
C ALA A 12 -16.16 39.11 -24.43
N SER A 13 -14.96 38.67 -24.80
CA SER A 13 -14.62 37.26 -24.92
C SER A 13 -14.55 36.66 -23.51
N ASN A 14 -15.58 35.88 -23.14
CA ASN A 14 -15.54 34.93 -22.03
C ASN A 14 -14.41 33.93 -22.27
N GLY A 15 -13.20 34.28 -21.83
CA GLY A 15 -12.11 33.33 -21.66
C GLY A 15 -12.39 32.52 -20.41
N SER A 16 -12.78 31.26 -20.58
CA SER A 16 -12.68 30.28 -19.51
C SER A 16 -11.24 30.27 -19.02
N GLU A 17 -10.97 30.85 -17.84
CA GLU A 17 -9.72 30.65 -17.11
C GLU A 17 -9.51 29.14 -17.04
N SER A 18 -8.58 28.66 -17.86
CA SER A 18 -8.21 27.25 -17.85
C SER A 18 -7.66 26.99 -16.46
N ALA A 19 -8.39 26.21 -15.66
CA ALA A 19 -8.03 25.92 -14.28
C ALA A 19 -6.55 25.52 -14.24
N VAL A 20 -5.73 26.35 -13.60
CA VAL A 20 -4.27 26.18 -13.61
C VAL A 20 -3.96 24.91 -12.84
N VAL A 21 -3.73 23.81 -13.57
CA VAL A 21 -3.36 22.53 -12.97
C VAL A 21 -1.99 22.68 -12.30
N PRO A 22 -1.85 22.34 -11.00
CA PRO A 22 -0.58 22.45 -10.28
C PRO A 22 0.55 21.68 -10.97
N ARG A 23 1.79 22.19 -10.85
CA ARG A 23 2.97 21.60 -11.50
C ARG A 23 3.13 20.12 -11.19
N ASP A 24 3.00 19.74 -9.93
CA ASP A 24 3.25 18.36 -9.47
C ASP A 24 2.19 17.39 -9.99
N VAL A 25 0.94 17.84 -10.13
CA VAL A 25 -0.13 17.06 -10.76
C VAL A 25 0.20 16.78 -12.23
N ARG A 26 0.69 17.79 -12.98
CA ARG A 26 1.15 17.58 -14.37
C ARG A 26 2.31 16.59 -14.46
N LEU A 27 3.23 16.62 -13.50
CA LEU A 27 4.36 15.68 -13.45
C LEU A 27 3.88 14.24 -13.16
N LEU A 28 2.89 14.07 -12.27
CA LEU A 28 2.29 12.77 -12.02
C LEU A 28 1.56 12.21 -13.25
N HIS A 29 0.84 13.06 -13.99
CA HIS A 29 0.24 12.66 -15.27
C HIS A 29 1.31 12.17 -16.28
N LEU A 30 2.45 12.87 -16.36
CA LEU A 30 3.56 12.45 -17.21
C LEU A 30 4.18 11.13 -16.74
N MET A 31 4.33 10.94 -15.42
CA MET A 31 4.83 9.69 -14.85
C MET A 31 3.89 8.51 -15.17
N PHE A 32 2.57 8.69 -15.07
CA PHE A 32 1.59 7.68 -15.49
C PHE A 32 1.68 7.36 -16.97
N ALA A 33 1.87 8.38 -17.83
CA ALA A 33 2.09 8.18 -19.25
C ALA A 33 3.35 7.34 -19.53
N THR A 34 4.44 7.52 -18.77
CA THR A 34 5.67 6.72 -18.94
C THR A 34 5.48 5.23 -18.61
N GLN A 35 4.50 4.90 -17.75
CA GLN A 35 4.15 3.53 -17.40
C GLN A 35 3.02 2.97 -18.28
N GLY A 36 2.60 3.70 -19.33
CA GLY A 36 1.51 3.31 -20.21
C GLY A 36 0.11 3.41 -19.57
N ILE A 37 -0.02 4.08 -18.43
CA ILE A 37 -1.30 4.23 -17.72
C ILE A 37 -1.99 5.49 -18.24
N GLN A 38 -2.99 5.30 -19.12
CA GLN A 38 -3.75 6.40 -19.73
C GLN A 38 -5.08 6.69 -19.03
N ASN A 39 -5.63 5.68 -18.34
CA ASN A 39 -6.95 5.75 -17.70
C ASN A 39 -6.78 5.62 -16.18
N TYR A 40 -7.04 6.70 -15.45
CA TYR A 40 -7.10 6.75 -13.99
C TYR A 40 -8.15 7.78 -13.58
N GLN A 41 -8.60 7.70 -12.32
CA GLN A 41 -9.53 8.68 -11.78
C GLN A 41 -8.81 9.96 -11.34
N ASP A 42 -9.47 11.10 -11.46
CA ASP A 42 -8.90 12.42 -11.19
C ASP A 42 -8.36 12.61 -9.76
N HIS A 43 -8.83 11.81 -8.79
CA HIS A 43 -8.37 11.88 -7.39
C HIS A 43 -7.04 11.15 -7.14
N VAL A 44 -6.60 10.26 -8.04
CA VAL A 44 -5.41 9.43 -7.84
C VAL A 44 -4.13 10.26 -7.69
N PRO A 45 -3.87 11.28 -8.53
CA PRO A 45 -2.72 12.16 -8.35
C PRO A 45 -2.71 12.87 -6.98
N LEU A 46 -3.87 13.32 -6.51
CA LEU A 46 -4.01 13.99 -5.22
C LEU A 46 -3.67 13.03 -4.06
N GLN A 47 -4.21 11.81 -4.10
CA GLN A 47 -3.94 10.79 -3.08
C GLN A 47 -2.45 10.40 -3.04
N LEU A 48 -1.80 10.29 -4.20
CA LEU A 48 -0.38 9.96 -4.29
C LEU A 48 0.49 11.11 -3.74
N MET A 49 0.10 12.36 -4.00
CA MET A 49 0.77 13.53 -3.45
C MET A 49 0.64 13.61 -1.92
N ASP A 50 -0.55 13.35 -1.38
CA ASP A 50 -0.77 13.26 0.07
C ASP A 50 0.07 12.15 0.71
N PHE A 51 0.16 10.99 0.05
CA PHE A 51 1.04 9.92 0.47
C PHE A 51 2.51 10.35 0.48
N ALA A 52 3.00 10.96 -0.60
CA ALA A 52 4.38 11.43 -0.69
C ALA A 52 4.72 12.44 0.41
N HIS A 53 3.83 13.40 0.66
CA HIS A 53 4.01 14.39 1.72
C HIS A 53 4.05 13.76 3.12
N ARG A 54 3.12 12.83 3.43
CA ARG A 54 3.10 12.11 4.71
C ARG A 54 4.34 11.24 4.89
N TYR A 55 4.74 10.52 3.84
CA TYR A 55 5.93 9.67 3.83
C TYR A 55 7.20 10.49 4.09
N THR A 56 7.46 11.53 3.30
CA THR A 56 8.64 12.37 3.45
C THR A 56 8.68 13.07 4.82
N THR A 57 7.54 13.57 5.30
CA THR A 57 7.47 14.18 6.64
C THR A 57 7.81 13.17 7.74
N SER A 58 7.31 11.93 7.64
CA SER A 58 7.66 10.89 8.61
C SER A 58 9.15 10.50 8.54
N ILE A 59 9.72 10.39 7.34
CA ILE A 59 11.14 10.08 7.16
C ILE A 59 12.03 11.19 7.71
N LEU A 60 11.72 12.45 7.43
CA LEU A 60 12.50 13.60 7.92
C LEU A 60 12.42 13.73 9.45
N LYS A 61 11.28 13.42 10.07
CA LYS A 61 11.16 13.36 11.54
C LYS A 61 12.09 12.32 12.16
N ASP A 62 12.15 11.12 11.57
CA ASP A 62 13.02 10.05 12.07
C ASP A 62 14.50 10.38 11.81
N ALA A 63 14.83 10.98 10.66
CA ALA A 63 16.18 11.43 10.34
C ALA A 63 16.67 12.52 11.30
N LEU A 64 15.79 13.46 11.72
CA LEU A 64 16.12 14.43 12.76
C LEU A 64 16.44 13.75 14.09
N ALA A 65 15.66 12.74 14.49
CA ALA A 65 15.93 11.97 15.71
C ALA A 65 17.27 11.21 15.64
N TYR A 66 17.65 10.67 14.48
CA TYR A 66 18.93 10.02 14.28
C TYR A 66 20.10 11.00 14.30
N ASN A 67 19.95 12.17 13.70
CA ASN A 67 20.93 13.24 13.77
C ASN A 67 21.16 13.67 15.24
N ASP A 68 20.10 13.85 16.03
CA ASP A 68 20.22 14.19 17.46
C ASP A 68 20.85 13.08 18.30
N HIS A 69 20.58 11.80 17.98
CA HIS A 69 21.26 10.68 18.64
C HIS A 69 22.77 10.65 18.32
N SER A 70 23.16 10.91 17.08
CA SER A 70 24.57 10.92 16.65
C SER A 70 25.40 12.01 17.36
N ARG A 71 24.77 13.16 17.64
CA ARG A 71 25.37 14.30 18.36
C ARG A 71 25.80 13.98 19.79
N ASN A 72 25.04 13.12 20.48
CA ASN A 72 25.31 12.75 21.85
C ASN A 72 26.45 11.71 21.99
N VAL A 73 26.68 10.90 20.94
CA VAL A 73 27.68 9.81 20.97
C VAL A 73 29.07 10.29 20.57
N VAL A 74 29.18 11.20 19.60
CA VAL A 74 30.47 11.75 19.14
C VAL A 74 30.71 13.08 19.83
N GLY A 75 31.25 13.02 21.06
CA GLY A 75 31.55 14.18 21.90
C GLY A 75 32.02 15.42 21.12
N GLY A 76 31.11 16.37 20.95
CA GLY A 76 31.39 17.79 20.74
C GLY A 76 32.11 18.23 19.46
N THR A 77 32.19 17.44 18.38
CA THR A 77 32.96 17.85 17.18
C THR A 77 32.16 18.05 15.89
N ASN A 78 30.93 17.55 15.79
CA ASN A 78 30.04 17.83 14.65
C ASN A 78 28.75 18.54 15.12
N ASN A 79 28.85 19.86 15.30
CA ASN A 79 27.70 20.74 15.52
C ASN A 79 26.89 20.97 14.22
N ASN A 80 26.73 19.94 13.39
CA ASN A 80 25.93 20.05 12.18
C ASN A 80 24.46 19.98 12.58
N ASN A 81 23.79 21.14 12.60
CA ASN A 81 22.34 21.23 12.79
C ASN A 81 21.54 20.84 11.54
N THR A 82 22.23 20.28 10.56
CA THR A 82 21.72 19.95 9.24
C THR A 82 21.69 18.43 9.11
N VAL A 83 20.51 17.88 8.84
CA VAL A 83 20.32 16.45 8.56
C VAL A 83 21.25 16.04 7.41
N ASN A 84 22.04 14.98 7.61
CA ASN A 84 22.91 14.43 6.57
C ASN A 84 22.17 13.38 5.72
N THR A 85 22.71 13.07 4.53
CA THR A 85 22.17 12.02 3.67
C THR A 85 22.20 10.64 4.32
N ASP A 86 23.14 10.39 5.23
CA ASP A 86 23.25 9.11 5.95
C ASP A 86 22.11 8.93 6.97
N ASP A 87 21.69 10.01 7.64
CA ASP A 87 20.53 9.98 8.54
C ASP A 87 19.24 9.66 7.78
N ILE A 88 19.08 10.24 6.58
CA ILE A 88 17.95 9.97 5.69
C ILE A 88 17.99 8.51 5.20
N ARG A 89 19.16 8.00 4.81
CA ARG A 89 19.32 6.59 4.39
C ARG A 89 18.95 5.63 5.52
N LEU A 90 19.39 5.92 6.75
CA LEU A 90 19.04 5.12 7.92
C LEU A 90 17.54 5.17 8.22
N ALA A 91 16.91 6.34 8.12
CA ALA A 91 15.46 6.52 8.29
C ALA A 91 14.63 5.77 7.23
N ILE A 92 15.09 5.75 5.98
CA ILE A 92 14.45 4.96 4.92
C ILE A 92 14.63 3.46 5.19
N ALA A 93 15.84 3.02 5.54
CA ALA A 93 16.14 1.62 5.79
C ALA A 93 15.31 1.05 6.96
N SER A 94 15.11 1.83 8.04
CA SER A 94 14.34 1.40 9.20
C SER A 94 12.85 1.14 8.87
N LYS A 95 12.26 1.94 7.97
CA LYS A 95 10.86 1.76 7.52
C LYS A 95 10.69 0.72 6.42
N THR A 96 11.68 0.57 5.55
CA THR A 96 11.61 -0.35 4.40
C THR A 96 11.34 -1.79 4.83
N ASN A 97 11.85 -2.19 6.00
CA ASN A 97 11.72 -3.55 6.52
C ASN A 97 10.29 -4.02 6.79
N TYR A 98 9.34 -3.12 7.07
CA TYR A 98 7.96 -3.50 7.44
C TYR A 98 6.86 -2.81 6.61
N GLN A 99 7.15 -1.68 5.94
CA GLN A 99 6.13 -0.94 5.17
C GLN A 99 6.13 -1.29 3.69
N PHE A 100 7.29 -1.58 3.11
CA PHE A 100 7.43 -1.82 1.68
C PHE A 100 7.67 -3.30 1.43
N LYS A 101 7.09 -3.80 0.34
CA LYS A 101 7.32 -5.17 -0.08
C LYS A 101 8.78 -5.28 -0.55
N PRO A 102 9.65 -6.03 0.14
CA PRO A 102 11.01 -6.23 -0.35
C PRO A 102 10.96 -7.05 -1.65
N THR A 103 12.04 -7.00 -2.42
CA THR A 103 12.25 -7.93 -3.53
C THR A 103 12.00 -9.35 -3.04
N PRO A 104 11.13 -10.14 -3.72
CA PRO A 104 10.76 -11.46 -3.25
C PRO A 104 12.01 -12.33 -3.09
N PRO A 105 12.28 -12.87 -1.88
CA PRO A 105 13.49 -13.66 -1.63
C PRO A 105 13.37 -15.00 -2.33
N LYS A 106 13.95 -15.10 -3.54
CA LYS A 106 13.87 -16.29 -4.40
C LYS A 106 14.40 -17.54 -3.71
N GLU A 107 15.52 -17.44 -3.00
CA GLU A 107 16.14 -18.57 -2.30
C GLU A 107 15.23 -19.10 -1.19
N LEU A 108 14.65 -18.21 -0.37
CA LEU A 108 13.68 -18.59 0.66
C LEU A 108 12.45 -19.28 0.05
N MET A 109 11.93 -18.76 -1.07
CA MET A 109 10.79 -19.38 -1.77
C MET A 109 11.14 -20.75 -2.36
N LEU A 110 12.35 -20.93 -2.89
CA LEU A 110 12.81 -22.20 -3.42
C LEU A 110 12.99 -23.24 -2.31
N GLU A 111 13.54 -22.85 -1.17
CA GLU A 111 13.70 -23.73 -0.02
C GLU A 111 12.33 -24.17 0.54
N LEU A 112 11.40 -23.22 0.71
CA LEU A 112 10.03 -23.51 1.15
C LEU A 112 9.33 -24.43 0.14
N ALA A 113 9.50 -24.17 -1.16
CA ALA A 113 8.96 -25.03 -2.20
C ALA A 113 9.55 -26.44 -2.13
N HIS A 114 10.86 -26.59 -1.91
CA HIS A 114 11.50 -27.88 -1.76
C HIS A 114 10.97 -28.65 -0.54
N GLU A 115 10.85 -27.98 0.61
CA GLU A 115 10.27 -28.57 1.83
C GLU A 115 8.84 -29.05 1.59
N ARG A 116 8.00 -28.24 0.91
CA ARG A 116 6.60 -28.61 0.62
C ARG A 116 6.47 -29.70 -0.44
N ASN A 117 7.28 -29.64 -1.49
CA ASN A 117 7.26 -30.59 -2.60
C ASN A 117 7.91 -31.94 -2.23
N SER A 118 8.62 -32.03 -1.10
CA SER A 118 9.14 -33.30 -0.57
C SER A 118 8.02 -34.31 -0.23
N LYS A 119 6.81 -33.82 0.05
CA LYS A 119 5.64 -34.66 0.32
C LYS A 119 5.03 -35.08 -1.01
N SER A 120 5.00 -36.39 -1.26
CA SER A 120 4.32 -36.94 -2.43
C SER A 120 2.83 -36.59 -2.44
N LEU A 121 2.26 -36.51 -3.63
CA LEU A 121 0.84 -36.24 -3.79
C LEU A 121 0.01 -37.38 -3.17
N PRO A 122 -1.09 -37.09 -2.47
CA PRO A 122 -2.02 -38.10 -1.99
C PRO A 122 -2.60 -38.92 -3.16
N PRO A 123 -2.87 -40.23 -2.96
CA PRO A 123 -3.53 -41.03 -3.98
C PRO A 123 -4.93 -40.48 -4.26
N VAL A 124 -5.26 -40.27 -5.53
CA VAL A 124 -6.55 -39.71 -5.97
C VAL A 124 -7.51 -40.86 -6.31
N ILE A 125 -8.75 -40.77 -5.85
CA ILE A 125 -9.82 -41.71 -6.22
C ILE A 125 -10.26 -41.38 -7.66
N PRO A 126 -10.23 -42.33 -8.62
CA PRO A 126 -10.60 -42.08 -10.02
C PRO A 126 -12.12 -42.03 -10.21
N LYS A 127 -12.82 -41.22 -9.41
CA LYS A 127 -14.24 -40.92 -9.56
C LYS A 127 -14.38 -39.58 -10.26
N TRP A 128 -15.25 -39.51 -11.27
CA TRP A 128 -15.62 -38.24 -11.87
C TRP A 128 -16.36 -37.37 -10.84
N GLY A 129 -15.77 -36.24 -10.45
CA GLY A 129 -16.38 -35.29 -9.52
C GLY A 129 -15.37 -34.54 -8.64
N LEU A 130 -15.89 -33.69 -7.75
CA LEU A 130 -15.11 -32.95 -6.77
C LEU A 130 -14.92 -33.78 -5.49
N ASN A 131 -13.68 -33.90 -5.01
CA ASN A 131 -13.39 -34.52 -3.72
C ASN A 131 -13.43 -33.45 -2.63
N LEU A 132 -14.55 -33.36 -1.92
CA LEU A 132 -14.69 -32.43 -0.80
C LEU A 132 -13.89 -32.94 0.41
N PRO A 133 -13.31 -32.04 1.23
CA PRO A 133 -12.82 -32.40 2.55
C PRO A 133 -13.93 -33.08 3.39
N PRO A 134 -13.56 -33.86 4.42
CA PRO A 134 -14.54 -34.37 5.39
C PRO A 134 -15.49 -33.28 5.88
N GLU A 135 -16.75 -33.62 6.15
CA GLU A 135 -17.82 -32.67 6.50
C GLU A 135 -17.45 -31.72 7.64
N LYS A 136 -16.70 -32.20 8.65
CA LYS A 136 -16.15 -31.38 9.74
C LYS A 136 -15.21 -30.23 9.31
N TYR A 137 -14.66 -30.29 8.11
CA TYR A 137 -13.81 -29.26 7.50
C TYR A 137 -14.50 -28.57 6.31
N CYS A 138 -15.76 -28.91 6.04
CA CYS A 138 -16.57 -28.28 5.03
C CYS A 138 -17.40 -27.16 5.68
N LEU A 139 -17.32 -25.95 5.15
CA LEU A 139 -18.20 -24.85 5.56
C LEU A 139 -19.55 -25.05 4.89
N THR A 140 -20.44 -25.82 5.53
CA THR A 140 -21.79 -26.10 5.02
C THR A 140 -22.75 -24.97 5.35
N ALA A 141 -22.50 -23.75 4.84
CA ALA A 141 -23.40 -22.58 4.86
C ALA A 141 -24.50 -22.62 5.96
N ARG A 142 -24.05 -22.72 7.22
CA ARG A 142 -24.90 -23.05 8.36
C ARG A 142 -25.20 -21.78 9.14
N ASP A 143 -26.41 -21.67 9.66
CA ASP A 143 -26.83 -20.52 10.44
C ASP A 143 -26.07 -20.48 11.78
N TRP A 144 -25.57 -19.30 12.15
CA TRP A 144 -24.73 -19.12 13.34
C TRP A 144 -25.41 -19.54 14.65
N ASP A 145 -26.75 -19.46 14.73
CA ASP A 145 -27.54 -19.87 15.91
C ASP A 145 -27.52 -21.40 16.14
N THR A 146 -27.54 -22.19 15.06
CA THR A 146 -27.51 -23.66 15.16
C THR A 146 -26.15 -24.24 15.51
N LEU A 147 -25.11 -23.41 15.65
CA LEU A 147 -23.77 -23.87 16.00
C LEU A 147 -23.63 -24.15 17.49
N GLU A 148 -24.28 -23.35 18.35
CA GLU A 148 -24.21 -23.51 19.80
C GLU A 148 -24.97 -24.76 20.26
N GLU A 149 -26.18 -24.98 19.75
CA GLU A 149 -27.03 -26.14 20.07
C GLU A 149 -26.34 -27.48 19.73
N GLU A 150 -25.63 -27.58 18.59
CA GLU A 150 -24.95 -28.81 18.23
C GLU A 150 -23.61 -29.04 18.95
N ILE A 151 -22.93 -27.98 19.42
CA ILE A 151 -21.75 -28.15 20.28
C ILE A 151 -22.21 -28.80 21.60
N GLU A 152 -23.34 -28.37 22.15
CA GLU A 152 -23.94 -28.96 23.34
C GLU A 152 -24.35 -30.42 23.11
N ASP A 153 -24.96 -30.75 21.96
CA ASP A 153 -25.32 -32.13 21.58
C ASP A 153 -24.08 -33.04 21.37
N MET A 154 -23.01 -32.50 20.80
CA MET A 154 -21.74 -33.21 20.59
C MET A 154 -20.98 -33.50 21.90
N GLU A 155 -21.17 -32.66 22.93
CA GLU A 155 -20.67 -32.92 24.29
C GLU A 155 -21.56 -33.89 25.07
N GLY A 156 -22.88 -33.82 24.91
CA GLY A 156 -23.83 -34.73 25.52
C GLY A 156 -23.65 -36.18 25.07
N THR A 157 -23.48 -36.41 23.77
CA THR A 157 -23.26 -37.75 23.20
C THR A 157 -21.95 -38.42 23.64
N LYS A 158 -20.93 -37.64 24.04
CA LYS A 158 -19.67 -38.16 24.60
C LYS A 158 -19.80 -38.58 26.07
N LYS A 159 -20.64 -37.89 26.86
CA LYS A 159 -20.89 -38.25 28.28
C LYS A 159 -21.69 -39.55 28.42
N GLN A 160 -22.58 -39.84 27.48
CA GLN A 160 -23.46 -41.02 27.54
C GLN A 160 -22.77 -42.34 27.15
N ARG A 161 -21.56 -42.28 26.59
CA ARG A 161 -20.78 -43.46 26.16
C ARG A 161 -19.62 -43.81 27.11
N ARG A 162 -19.56 -43.19 28.29
CA ARG A 162 -18.61 -43.54 29.38
C ARG A 162 -19.32 -44.27 30.51
#